data_AF-A0A1E3UFQ6-F1
#
_entry.id   AF-A0A1E3UFQ6-F1
#
_cell.length_a   1.000
_cell.length_b   1.000
_cell.length_c   1.000
_cell.angle_alpha   90.00
_cell.angle_beta   90.00
_cell.angle_gamma   90.00
#
_symmetry.space_group_name_H-M   'P 1'
#
loop_
_entity.id
_entity.type
_entity.pdbx_description
1 polymer ?
#
loop_
_entity_poly.entity_id
_entity_poly.type
_entity_poly.pdbx_seq_one_letter_code
_entity_poly.pdbx_strand_id
1 'polypeptide(L)'
;MSKYDKMVECNRRVSVEKINLARITILEMVEEGERVTVPKLMVQTGLSRGFFYKNPTVRKLVDEAVEKQAGMVDPRKGILDMVMDNEIAKLHEQIRLLRGENEQLKEENQRLKKALDKKNMNILKNL
;
A
#
# COMPACT_ATOMS: atom_id res chain seq x y z
N MET A 1 -10.48 -23.04 51.29
CA MET A 1 -10.69 -22.42 49.96
C MET A 1 -12.01 -22.88 49.39
N SER A 2 -12.88 -21.93 49.03
CA SER A 2 -14.16 -22.20 48.38
C SER A 2 -13.95 -22.77 46.98
N LYS A 3 -14.94 -23.52 46.47
CA LYS A 3 -14.97 -24.01 45.08
C LYS A 3 -14.78 -22.87 44.06
N TYR A 4 -15.28 -21.68 44.40
CA TYR A 4 -15.16 -20.49 43.58
C TYR A 4 -13.73 -19.94 43.54
N ASP A 5 -13.02 -19.93 44.68
CA ASP A 5 -11.63 -19.45 44.73
C ASP A 5 -10.71 -20.30 43.83
N LYS A 6 -10.88 -21.63 43.86
CA LYS A 6 -10.13 -22.56 43.00
C LYS A 6 -10.41 -22.33 41.51
N MET A 7 -11.67 -22.03 41.17
CA MET A 7 -12.08 -21.77 39.80
C MET A 7 -11.48 -20.47 39.26
N VAL A 8 -11.50 -19.40 40.06
CA VAL A 8 -10.91 -18.10 39.70
C VAL A 8 -9.40 -18.24 39.52
N GLU A 9 -8.73 -18.97 40.40
CA GLU A 9 -7.29 -19.20 40.30
C GLU A 9 -6.93 -20.00 39.04
N CYS A 10 -7.68 -21.06 38.73
CA CYS A 10 -7.48 -21.86 37.52
C CYS A 10 -7.67 -21.02 36.25
N ASN A 11 -8.74 -20.22 36.18
CA ASN A 11 -8.99 -19.32 35.06
C ASN A 11 -7.90 -18.27 34.89
N ARG A 12 -7.35 -17.75 36.01
CA ARG A 12 -6.27 -16.77 35.98
C ARG A 12 -4.99 -17.39 35.41
N ARG A 13 -4.65 -18.62 35.81
CA ARG A 13 -3.49 -19.35 35.27
C ARG A 13 -3.61 -19.57 33.76
N VAL A 14 -4.77 -20.07 33.30
CA VAL A 14 -5.03 -20.28 31.86
C VAL A 14 -4.94 -18.95 31.09
N SER A 15 -5.41 -17.85 31.67
CA SER A 15 -5.29 -16.53 31.05
C SER A 15 -3.83 -16.10 30.90
N VAL A 16 -3.02 -16.30 31.94
CA VAL A 16 -1.58 -15.97 31.92
C VAL A 16 -0.83 -16.81 30.88
N GLU A 17 -1.12 -18.10 30.77
CA GLU A 17 -0.52 -18.98 29.77
C GLU A 17 -0.83 -18.50 28.34
N LYS A 18 -2.09 -18.13 28.06
CA LYS A 18 -2.49 -17.58 26.76
C LYS A 18 -1.79 -16.26 26.44
N ILE A 19 -1.59 -15.40 27.44
CA ILE A 19 -0.85 -14.14 27.27
C ILE A 19 0.62 -14.44 26.94
N ASN A 20 1.24 -15.37 27.66
CA ASN A 20 2.63 -15.78 27.42
C ASN A 20 2.81 -16.37 26.03
N LEU A 21 1.90 -17.25 25.59
CA LEU A 21 1.90 -17.82 24.25
C LEU A 21 1.83 -16.72 23.18
N ALA A 22 0.86 -15.81 23.30
CA ALA A 22 0.73 -14.69 22.37
C ALA A 22 1.98 -13.80 22.34
N ARG A 23 2.61 -13.55 23.50
CA ARG A 23 3.84 -12.75 23.60
C ARG A 23 5.02 -13.43 22.89
N ILE A 24 5.22 -14.73 23.10
CA ILE A 24 6.31 -15.49 22.48
C ILE A 24 6.15 -15.48 20.96
N THR A 25 4.96 -15.80 20.46
CA THR A 25 4.69 -15.79 19.01
C THR A 25 4.89 -14.42 18.38
N ILE A 26 4.48 -13.33 19.06
CA ILE A 26 4.75 -11.96 18.57
C ILE A 26 6.26 -11.71 18.45
N LEU A 27 7.06 -12.15 19.42
CA LEU A 27 8.52 -11.99 19.39
C LEU A 27 9.15 -12.81 18.25
N GLU A 28 8.75 -14.08 18.10
CA GLU A 28 9.21 -14.96 17.01
C GLU A 28 8.91 -14.34 15.64
N MET A 29 7.69 -13.87 15.43
CA MET A 29 7.31 -13.20 14.18
C MET A 29 8.19 -11.96 13.91
N VAL A 30 8.51 -11.17 14.93
CA VAL A 30 9.37 -9.99 14.79
C VAL A 30 10.82 -10.40 14.47
N GLU A 31 11.35 -11.42 15.12
CA GLU A 31 12.71 -11.95 14.88
C GLU A 31 12.85 -12.55 13.48
N GLU A 32 11.81 -13.25 13.00
CA GLU A 32 11.76 -13.82 11.64
C GLU A 32 11.51 -12.76 10.56
N GLY A 33 11.27 -11.50 10.94
CA GLY A 33 10.89 -10.43 10.01
C GLY A 33 9.50 -10.61 9.39
N GLU A 34 8.68 -11.49 9.96
CA GLU A 34 7.31 -11.70 9.54
C GLU A 34 6.40 -10.56 10.03
N ARG A 35 5.65 -9.95 9.12
CA ARG A 35 4.68 -8.90 9.49
C ARG A 35 3.64 -9.43 10.49
N VAL A 36 3.65 -8.84 11.69
CA VAL A 36 2.73 -9.14 12.79
C VAL A 36 1.35 -8.64 12.42
N THR A 37 0.38 -9.55 12.38
CA THR A 37 -1.03 -9.22 12.16
C THR A 37 -1.91 -10.13 13.00
N VAL A 38 -3.07 -9.62 13.46
CA VAL A 38 -4.03 -10.41 14.25
C VAL A 38 -4.44 -11.72 13.55
N PRO A 39 -4.74 -11.76 12.23
CA PRO A 39 -5.07 -13.01 11.55
C PRO A 39 -3.94 -14.05 11.60
N LYS A 40 -2.68 -13.65 11.43
CA LYS A 40 -1.54 -14.57 11.51
C LYS A 40 -1.31 -15.09 12.91
N LEU A 41 -1.40 -14.22 13.91
CA LEU A 41 -1.33 -14.60 15.32
C LEU A 41 -2.42 -15.60 15.70
N MET A 42 -3.65 -15.44 15.18
CA MET A 42 -4.72 -16.42 15.39
C MET A 42 -4.37 -17.80 14.82
N VAL A 43 -3.76 -17.85 13.64
CA VAL A 43 -3.36 -19.11 12.99
C VAL A 43 -2.23 -19.79 13.76
N GLN A 44 -1.21 -19.03 14.19
CA GLN A 44 -0.04 -19.58 14.90
C GLN A 44 -0.35 -19.98 16.35
N THR A 45 -1.18 -19.21 17.06
CA THR A 45 -1.47 -19.46 18.48
C THR A 45 -2.74 -20.26 18.74
N GLY A 46 -3.64 -20.37 17.75
CA GLY A 46 -4.98 -20.93 17.92
C GLY A 46 -5.93 -20.09 18.80
N LEU A 47 -5.51 -18.89 19.21
CA LEU A 47 -6.30 -18.02 20.08
C LEU A 47 -7.37 -17.27 19.27
N SER A 48 -8.50 -16.98 19.92
CA SER A 48 -9.60 -16.30 19.25
C SER A 48 -9.25 -14.85 18.91
N ARG A 49 -9.85 -14.33 17.84
CA ARG A 49 -9.75 -12.92 17.46
C ARG A 49 -10.07 -11.98 18.62
N GLY A 50 -11.11 -12.32 19.40
CA GLY A 50 -11.54 -11.53 20.55
C GLY A 50 -10.49 -11.44 21.65
N PHE A 51 -9.65 -12.47 21.83
CA PHE A 51 -8.57 -12.45 22.81
C PHE A 51 -7.55 -11.35 22.50
N PHE A 52 -7.14 -11.22 21.24
CA PHE A 52 -6.18 -10.21 20.80
C PHE A 52 -6.69 -8.76 20.90
N TYR A 53 -8.01 -8.54 20.81
CA TYR A 53 -8.59 -7.20 20.96
C TYR A 53 -8.99 -6.85 22.39
N LYS A 54 -9.50 -7.82 23.17
CA LYS A 54 -10.05 -7.56 24.50
C LYS A 54 -9.03 -7.66 25.62
N ASN A 55 -7.92 -8.37 25.41
CA ASN A 55 -6.85 -8.43 26.40
C ASN A 55 -5.93 -7.21 26.21
N PRO A 56 -5.92 -6.23 27.14
CA PRO A 56 -5.16 -4.99 26.96
C PRO A 56 -3.64 -5.22 26.91
N THR A 57 -3.12 -6.23 27.60
CA THR A 57 -1.70 -6.56 27.58
C THR A 57 -1.29 -7.06 26.20
N VAL A 58 -2.04 -8.02 25.66
CA VAL A 58 -1.77 -8.57 24.32
C VAL A 58 -1.98 -7.51 23.25
N ARG A 59 -3.02 -6.68 23.39
CA ARG A 59 -3.28 -5.59 22.45
C ARG A 59 -2.11 -4.61 22.36
N LYS A 60 -1.57 -4.17 23.50
CA LYS A 60 -0.38 -3.30 23.54
C LYS A 60 0.83 -3.95 22.88
N LEU A 61 1.10 -5.24 23.15
CA LEU A 61 2.21 -5.96 22.52
C LEU A 61 2.08 -6.03 21.01
N VAL A 62 0.87 -6.25 20.49
CA VAL A 62 0.61 -6.24 19.04
C VAL A 62 0.84 -4.84 18.47
N ASP A 63 0.31 -3.80 19.11
CA ASP A 63 0.46 -2.43 18.64
C ASP A 63 1.94 -2.00 18.64
N GLU A 64 2.71 -2.30 19.69
CA GLU A 64 4.15 -2.07 19.77
C GLU A 64 4.95 -2.82 18.69
N ALA A 65 4.59 -4.08 18.42
CA ALA A 65 5.23 -4.87 17.38
C ALA A 65 4.95 -4.31 15.98
N VAL A 66 3.71 -3.87 15.73
CA VAL A 66 3.33 -3.22 14.48
C VAL A 66 4.06 -1.88 14.30
N GLU A 67 4.18 -1.07 15.35
CA GLU A 67 4.94 0.19 15.31
C GLU A 67 6.43 -0.05 15.02
N LYS A 68 7.05 -1.05 15.68
CA LYS A 68 8.44 -1.44 15.40
C LYS A 68 8.62 -1.88 13.94
N GLN A 69 7.62 -2.55 13.37
CA GLN A 69 7.64 -2.99 11.97
C GLN A 69 7.23 -1.90 10.97
N ALA A 70 6.61 -0.79 11.41
CA ALA A 70 6.13 0.28 10.53
C ALA A 70 7.26 1.02 9.78
N GLY A 71 8.50 0.90 10.25
CA GLY A 71 9.70 1.40 9.57
C GLY A 71 10.38 0.39 8.63
N MET A 72 9.92 -0.86 8.59
CA MET A 72 10.49 -1.89 7.71
C MET A 72 9.85 -1.76 6.31
N VAL A 73 10.68 -1.52 5.29
CA VAL A 73 10.23 -1.44 3.89
C VAL A 73 9.72 -2.81 3.47
N ASP A 74 8.43 -2.91 3.12
CA ASP A 74 7.86 -4.14 2.56
C ASP A 74 8.65 -4.53 1.30
N PRO A 75 9.20 -5.76 1.19
CA PRO A 75 9.93 -6.20 0.00
C PRO A 75 9.14 -6.04 -1.30
N ARG A 76 7.81 -6.09 -1.25
CA ARG A 76 6.93 -5.87 -2.41
C ARG A 76 6.87 -4.41 -2.84
N LYS A 77 7.17 -3.47 -1.93
CA LYS A 77 7.22 -2.04 -2.22
C LYS A 77 8.32 -1.73 -3.23
N GLY A 78 9.49 -2.35 -3.12
CA GLY A 78 10.57 -2.16 -4.11
C GLY A 78 10.20 -2.63 -5.52
N ILE A 79 9.44 -3.73 -5.65
CA ILE A 79 8.93 -4.20 -6.95
C ILE A 79 7.87 -3.23 -7.50
N LEU A 80 6.97 -2.78 -6.63
CA LEU A 80 5.91 -1.84 -7.01
C LEU A 80 6.49 -0.50 -7.46
N ASP A 81 7.48 0.03 -6.73
CA ASP A 81 8.18 1.27 -7.05
C ASP A 81 8.87 1.16 -8.43
N MET A 82 9.53 0.03 -8.72
CA MET A 82 10.14 -0.21 -10.04
C MET A 82 9.12 -0.25 -11.18
N VAL A 83 7.93 -0.83 -10.95
CA VAL A 83 6.85 -0.84 -11.96
C VAL A 83 6.31 0.58 -12.18
N MET A 84 6.10 1.34 -11.10
CA MET A 84 5.64 2.72 -11.15
C MET A 84 6.64 3.62 -11.89
N ASP A 85 7.94 3.49 -11.62
CA ASP A 85 9.00 4.26 -12.29
C ASP A 85 9.02 4.00 -13.81
N ASN A 86 8.85 2.74 -14.21
CA ASN A 86 8.75 2.36 -15.63
C ASN A 86 7.50 2.96 -16.30
N GLU A 87 6.38 3.03 -15.59
CA GLU A 87 5.14 3.60 -16.10
C GLU A 87 5.24 5.13 -16.24
N ILE A 88 5.86 5.80 -15.25
CA ILE A 88 6.18 7.22 -15.31
C ILE A 88 7.11 7.52 -16.50
N ALA A 89 8.15 6.71 -16.72
CA ALA A 89 9.05 6.87 -17.85
C ALA A 89 8.32 6.76 -19.20
N LYS A 90 7.42 5.77 -19.35
CA LYS A 90 6.59 5.61 -20.55
C LYS A 90 5.67 6.80 -20.79
N LEU A 91 5.02 7.31 -19.73
CA LEU A 91 4.16 8.49 -19.82
C LEU A 91 4.94 9.74 -20.24
N HIS A 92 6.14 9.94 -19.70
CA HIS A 92 7.00 11.05 -20.12
C HIS A 92 7.38 10.97 -21.61
N GLU A 93 7.69 9.79 -22.12
CA GLU A 93 8.01 9.64 -23.54
C GLU A 93 6.78 9.89 -24.43
N GLN A 94 5.60 9.41 -24.04
CA GLN A 94 4.36 9.71 -24.77
C GLN A 94 4.06 11.21 -24.79
N ILE A 95 4.22 11.91 -23.65
CA ILE A 95 4.04 13.36 -23.59
C ILE A 95 5.00 14.07 -24.55
N ARG A 96 6.25 13.62 -24.62
CA ARG A 96 7.25 14.20 -25.51
C ARG A 96 6.88 14.02 -26.98
N LEU A 97 6.47 12.81 -27.37
CA LEU A 97 6.05 12.52 -28.75
C LEU A 97 4.81 13.34 -29.14
N LEU A 98 3.79 13.35 -28.28
CA LEU A 98 2.55 14.08 -28.52
C LEU A 98 2.79 15.60 -28.62
N ARG A 99 3.73 16.15 -27.86
CA ARG A 99 4.10 17.58 -27.98
C ARG A 99 4.73 17.88 -29.33
N GLY A 100 5.65 17.04 -29.80
CA GLY A 100 6.29 17.21 -31.11
C GLY A 100 5.28 17.09 -32.26
N GLU A 101 4.39 16.10 -32.21
CA GLU A 101 3.34 15.93 -33.22
C GLU A 101 2.39 17.14 -33.25
N ASN A 102 2.00 17.66 -32.08
CA ASN A 102 1.11 18.81 -31.98
C ASN A 102 1.76 20.10 -32.52
N GLU A 103 3.07 20.28 -32.32
CA GLU A 103 3.81 21.40 -32.93
C GLU A 103 3.83 21.29 -34.46
N GLN A 104 4.15 20.11 -35.01
CA GLN A 104 4.15 19.88 -36.47
C GLN A 104 2.78 20.13 -37.09
N LEU A 105 1.73 19.58 -36.47
CA LEU A 105 0.35 19.77 -36.93
C LEU A 105 -0.05 21.25 -36.90
N LYS A 106 0.37 22.02 -35.88
CA LYS A 106 0.09 23.47 -35.82
C LYS A 106 0.78 24.23 -36.95
N GLU A 107 2.03 23.91 -37.26
CA GLU A 107 2.75 24.53 -38.37
C GLU A 107 2.10 24.24 -39.72
N GLU A 108 1.74 22.98 -39.96
CA GLU A 108 1.07 22.56 -41.19
C GLU A 108 -0.30 23.24 -41.34
N ASN A 109 -1.08 23.30 -40.25
CA ASN A 109 -2.37 23.97 -40.25
C ASN A 109 -2.23 25.47 -40.57
N GLN A 110 -1.20 26.15 -40.03
CA GLN A 110 -0.91 27.54 -40.38
C GLN A 110 -0.53 27.71 -41.86
N ARG A 111 0.30 26.80 -42.42
CA ARG A 111 0.68 26.84 -43.84
C ARG A 111 -0.53 26.67 -44.75
N LEU A 112 -1.39 25.69 -44.45
CA LEU A 112 -2.61 25.42 -45.21
C LEU A 112 -3.59 26.59 -45.15
N LYS A 113 -3.80 27.19 -43.96
CA LYS A 113 -4.63 28.40 -43.82
C LYS A 113 -4.12 29.55 -44.69
N LYS A 114 -2.81 29.85 -44.63
CA LYS A 114 -2.21 30.91 -45.48
C LYS A 114 -2.37 30.63 -46.98
N ALA A 115 -2.26 29.36 -47.40
CA ALA A 115 -2.46 28.98 -48.80
C ALA A 115 -3.92 29.16 -49.24
N LEU A 116 -4.87 28.77 -48.38
CA LEU A 116 -6.30 28.94 -48.61
C LEU A 116 -6.67 30.43 -48.71
N ASP A 117 -6.17 31.26 -47.80
CA ASP A 117 -6.41 32.71 -47.80
C ASP A 117 -5.90 33.36 -49.10
N LYS A 118 -4.70 32.99 -49.57
CA LYS A 118 -4.16 33.45 -50.85
C LYS A 118 -5.04 33.05 -52.04
N LYS A 119 -5.53 31.81 -52.05
CA LYS A 119 -6.42 31.32 -53.11
C LYS A 119 -7.74 32.08 -53.13
N ASN A 120 -8.33 32.30 -51.96
CA ASN A 120 -9.57 33.06 -51.80
C ASN A 120 -9.41 34.52 -52.26
N MET A 121 -8.29 35.17 -51.91
CA MET A 121 -7.97 36.53 -52.36
C MET A 121 -7.80 36.63 -53.89
N ASN A 122 -7.16 35.64 -54.52
CA ASN A 122 -7.02 35.61 -55.98
C ASN A 122 -8.37 35.42 -56.68
N ILE A 123 -9.28 34.61 -56.11
CA ILE A 123 -10.64 34.46 -56.65
C ILE A 123 -11.41 35.78 -56.55
N LEU A 124 -11.36 36.46 -55.39
CA LEU A 124 -12.02 37.75 -55.18
C LEU A 124 -11.51 38.86 -56.09
N LYS A 125 -10.22 38.84 -56.48
CA LYS A 125 -9.65 39.82 -57.41
C LYS A 125 -10.00 39.58 -58.88
N ASN A 126 -10.41 38.35 -59.22
CA ASN A 126 -10.77 37.94 -60.57
C ASN A 126 -12.29 37.93 -60.82
N LEU A 127 -13.08 38.39 -59.85
CA LEU A 127 -14.51 38.69 -59.92
C LEU A 127 -14.72 40.18 -60.23
#